data_AF-A0A2E2I892-F1
#
_entry.id   AF-A0A2E2I892-F1
#
_cell.length_a   1.000
_cell.length_b   1.000
_cell.length_c   1.000
_cell.angle_alpha   90.00
_cell.angle_beta   90.00
_cell.angle_gamma   90.00
#
_symmetry.space_group_name_H-M   'P 1'
#
loop_
_entity.id
_entity.type
_entity.pdbx_description
1 polymer ?
#
loop_
_entity_poly.entity_id
_entity_poly.type
_entity_poly.pdbx_seq_one_letter_code
_entity_poly.pdbx_strand_id
1 'polypeptide(L)'
;MMMNKEINNNDNEMGAIGIGAMIVFIALILVAAVASAVIIQTGEKLQQNAQQAGSDTQAEISGKIQINNAFIYDQGNSYLLYFESAPGSGVLDEATISYSVTCSDTGDAYQYTAGTFTATKVADNLAGADIGVADIQPGVVYAIILDVHDASATATGDCSATSVGLLGEVTLWIHVPNGGSTYETLLITELNEGALVV
;
A
#
# COMPACT_ATOMS: atom_id res chain seq x y z
N MET A 1 -44.32 -83.79 -29.98
CA MET A 1 -42.90 -83.54 -30.34
C MET A 1 -42.60 -82.10 -29.93
N MET A 2 -41.93 -81.90 -28.81
CA MET A 2 -41.57 -80.58 -28.29
C MET A 2 -40.32 -80.08 -29.01
N MET A 3 -40.40 -78.88 -29.59
CA MET A 3 -39.27 -78.20 -30.22
C MET A 3 -38.71 -77.22 -29.19
N ASN A 4 -37.51 -77.52 -28.70
CA ASN A 4 -36.77 -76.67 -27.77
C ASN A 4 -36.16 -75.50 -28.56
N LYS A 5 -36.46 -74.27 -28.15
CA LYS A 5 -35.88 -73.06 -28.75
C LYS A 5 -34.51 -72.81 -28.10
N GLU A 6 -33.43 -73.04 -28.84
CA GLU A 6 -32.10 -72.61 -28.41
C GLU A 6 -32.04 -71.08 -28.40
N ILE A 7 -31.72 -70.51 -27.24
CA ILE A 7 -31.49 -69.07 -27.08
C ILE A 7 -30.05 -68.80 -27.53
N ASN A 8 -29.90 -67.91 -28.51
CA ASN A 8 -28.63 -67.58 -29.16
C ASN A 8 -27.74 -66.77 -28.21
N ASN A 9 -26.81 -67.44 -27.52
CA ASN A 9 -25.99 -66.83 -26.45
C ASN A 9 -25.04 -65.73 -26.93
N ASN A 10 -24.64 -65.75 -28.21
CA ASN A 10 -23.72 -64.76 -28.79
C ASN A 10 -24.30 -63.33 -28.80
N ASP A 11 -25.63 -63.20 -29.00
CA ASP A 11 -26.30 -61.91 -29.04
C ASP A 11 -26.40 -61.27 -27.63
N ASN A 12 -26.56 -62.10 -26.59
CA ASN A 12 -26.58 -61.65 -25.20
C ASN A 12 -25.20 -61.20 -24.70
N GLU A 13 -24.13 -61.85 -25.16
CA GLU A 13 -22.75 -61.47 -24.82
C GLU A 13 -22.36 -60.12 -25.45
N MET A 14 -22.75 -59.88 -26.71
CA MET A 14 -22.57 -58.59 -27.38
C MET A 14 -23.38 -57.46 -26.70
N GLY A 15 -24.60 -57.76 -26.25
CA GLY A 15 -25.42 -56.83 -25.46
C GLY A 15 -24.78 -56.47 -24.11
N ALA A 16 -24.21 -57.45 -23.40
CA ALA A 16 -23.53 -57.23 -22.11
C ALA A 16 -22.28 -56.36 -22.27
N ILE A 17 -21.48 -56.56 -23.33
CA ILE A 17 -20.31 -55.72 -23.65
C ILE A 17 -20.74 -54.27 -23.94
N GLY A 18 -21.83 -54.07 -24.69
CA GLY A 18 -22.37 -52.75 -25.00
C GLY A 18 -22.81 -51.98 -23.75
N ILE A 19 -23.44 -52.65 -22.78
CA ILE A 19 -23.80 -52.04 -21.49
C ILE A 19 -22.53 -51.67 -20.70
N GLY A 20 -21.51 -52.53 -20.68
CA GLY A 20 -20.22 -52.21 -20.07
C GLY A 20 -19.55 -50.97 -20.69
N ALA A 21 -19.59 -50.84 -22.02
CA ALA A 21 -19.06 -49.69 -22.72
C ALA A 21 -19.81 -48.39 -22.40
N MET A 22 -21.15 -48.43 -22.29
CA MET A 22 -21.95 -47.28 -21.88
C MET A 22 -21.66 -46.82 -20.44
N ILE A 23 -21.43 -47.76 -19.52
CA ILE A 23 -21.07 -47.45 -18.13
C ILE A 23 -19.72 -46.71 -18.08
N VAL A 24 -18.71 -47.21 -18.79
CA VAL A 24 -17.40 -46.55 -18.84
C VAL A 24 -17.50 -45.18 -19.50
N PHE A 25 -18.31 -45.05 -20.56
CA PHE A 25 -18.53 -43.77 -21.24
C PHE A 25 -19.11 -42.71 -20.30
N ILE A 26 -20.13 -43.06 -19.51
CA ILE A 26 -20.73 -42.15 -18.52
C ILE A 26 -19.70 -41.81 -17.43
N ALA A 27 -18.96 -42.79 -16.92
CA ALA A 27 -17.93 -42.56 -15.91
C ALA A 27 -16.86 -41.57 -16.40
N LEU A 28 -16.40 -41.70 -17.64
CA LEU A 28 -15.43 -40.78 -18.24
C LEU A 28 -15.97 -39.35 -18.36
N ILE A 29 -17.24 -39.19 -18.72
CA ILE A 29 -17.90 -37.87 -18.77
C ILE A 29 -17.91 -37.23 -17.39
N LEU A 30 -18.23 -37.99 -16.33
CA LEU A 30 -18.27 -37.47 -14.97
C LEU A 30 -16.87 -37.05 -14.47
N VAL A 31 -15.83 -37.84 -14.75
CA VAL A 31 -14.45 -37.46 -14.42
C VAL A 31 -14.03 -36.21 -15.19
N ALA A 32 -14.34 -36.13 -16.48
CA ALA A 32 -14.04 -34.96 -17.30
C ALA A 32 -14.77 -33.69 -16.80
N ALA A 33 -16.01 -33.82 -16.33
CA ALA A 33 -16.78 -32.70 -15.76
C ALA A 33 -16.12 -32.16 -14.48
N VAL A 34 -15.73 -33.03 -13.56
CA VAL A 34 -15.04 -32.62 -12.32
C VAL A 34 -13.69 -31.99 -12.62
N ALA A 35 -12.90 -32.59 -13.53
CA ALA A 35 -11.61 -32.03 -13.93
C ALA A 35 -11.77 -30.63 -14.57
N SER A 36 -12.76 -30.44 -15.42
CA SER A 36 -13.06 -29.14 -16.05
C SER A 36 -13.45 -28.09 -15.02
N ALA A 37 -14.29 -28.45 -14.05
CA ALA A 37 -14.69 -27.54 -12.97
C ALA A 37 -13.48 -27.04 -12.17
N VAL A 38 -12.54 -27.94 -11.82
CA VAL A 38 -11.31 -27.57 -11.08
C VAL A 38 -10.37 -26.70 -11.93
N ILE A 39 -10.23 -27.00 -13.23
CA ILE A 39 -9.43 -26.19 -14.16
C ILE A 39 -10.00 -24.77 -14.25
N ILE A 40 -11.32 -24.64 -14.41
CA ILE A 40 -12.00 -23.34 -14.49
C ILE A 40 -11.81 -22.57 -13.18
N GLN A 41 -12.07 -23.21 -12.04
CA GLN A 41 -11.93 -22.57 -10.72
C GLN A 41 -10.50 -22.07 -10.47
N THR A 42 -9.50 -22.86 -10.85
CA THR A 42 -8.10 -22.46 -10.73
C THR A 42 -7.79 -21.30 -11.67
N GLY A 43 -8.27 -21.36 -12.91
CA GLY A 43 -8.11 -20.28 -13.88
C GLY A 43 -8.77 -18.96 -13.43
N GLU A 44 -9.96 -19.02 -12.84
CA GLU A 44 -10.65 -17.85 -12.28
C GLU A 44 -9.90 -17.28 -11.08
N LYS A 45 -9.44 -18.15 -10.16
CA LYS A 45 -8.69 -17.70 -8.99
C LYS A 45 -7.36 -17.05 -9.39
N LEU A 46 -6.65 -17.62 -10.37
CA LEU A 46 -5.43 -17.02 -10.92
C LEU A 46 -5.71 -15.66 -11.57
N GLN A 47 -6.81 -15.53 -12.30
CA GLN A 47 -7.20 -14.24 -12.90
C GLN A 47 -7.55 -13.19 -11.85
N GLN A 48 -8.30 -13.55 -10.80
CA GLN A 48 -8.63 -12.64 -9.70
C GLN A 48 -7.36 -12.22 -8.96
N ASN A 49 -6.47 -13.16 -8.65
CA ASN A 49 -5.20 -12.86 -8.00
C ASN A 49 -4.32 -11.95 -8.87
N ALA A 50 -4.28 -12.18 -10.19
CA ALA A 50 -3.54 -11.34 -11.13
C ALA A 50 -4.11 -9.91 -11.21
N GLN A 51 -5.44 -9.78 -11.21
CA GLN A 51 -6.11 -8.47 -11.17
C GLN A 51 -5.84 -7.74 -9.86
N GLN A 52 -5.95 -8.44 -8.72
CA GLN A 52 -5.65 -7.86 -7.40
C GLN A 52 -4.20 -7.41 -7.32
N ALA A 53 -3.24 -8.27 -7.69
CA ALA A 53 -1.82 -7.91 -7.69
C ALA A 53 -1.51 -6.73 -8.63
N GLY A 54 -2.19 -6.65 -9.78
CA GLY A 54 -2.09 -5.53 -10.70
C GLY A 54 -2.62 -4.23 -10.09
N SER A 55 -3.78 -4.29 -9.42
CA SER A 55 -4.38 -3.15 -8.71
C SER A 55 -3.50 -2.68 -7.56
N ASP A 56 -2.98 -3.62 -6.75
CA ASP A 56 -2.10 -3.31 -5.61
C ASP A 56 -0.78 -2.69 -6.10
N THR A 57 -0.21 -3.21 -7.18
CA THR A 57 1.01 -2.64 -7.78
C THR A 57 0.76 -1.24 -8.35
N GLN A 58 -0.40 -1.02 -8.98
CA GLN A 58 -0.77 0.29 -9.48
C GLN A 58 -0.94 1.29 -8.34
N ALA A 59 -1.62 0.89 -7.26
CA ALA A 59 -1.77 1.72 -6.07
C ALA A 59 -0.40 2.02 -5.44
N GLU A 60 0.48 1.03 -5.30
CA GLU A 60 1.80 1.18 -4.67
C GLU A 60 2.75 2.10 -5.46
N ILE A 61 2.61 2.13 -6.78
CA ILE A 61 3.39 3.03 -7.65
C ILE A 61 2.78 4.44 -7.69
N SER A 62 1.45 4.54 -7.70
CA SER A 62 0.75 5.81 -7.94
C SER A 62 0.33 6.54 -6.66
N GLY A 63 0.24 5.85 -5.52
CA GLY A 63 -0.21 6.38 -4.22
C GLY A 63 0.89 7.04 -3.39
N LYS A 64 2.02 7.38 -4.01
CA LYS A 64 3.14 8.05 -3.32
C LYS A 64 2.78 9.49 -3.00
N ILE A 65 3.43 10.05 -1.99
CA ILE A 65 3.40 11.48 -1.71
C ILE A 65 4.65 12.12 -2.30
N GLN A 66 4.49 13.19 -3.06
CA GLN A 66 5.58 14.03 -3.53
C GLN A 66 5.69 15.23 -2.61
N ILE A 67 6.89 15.42 -2.06
CA ILE A 67 7.20 16.56 -1.22
C ILE A 67 7.68 17.68 -2.14
N ASN A 68 7.08 18.86 -2.00
CA ASN A 68 7.42 20.01 -2.83
C ASN A 68 8.52 20.81 -2.14
N ASN A 69 8.22 21.30 -0.93
CA ASN A 69 9.12 22.13 -0.13
C ASN A 69 8.96 21.81 1.37
N ALA A 70 10.03 21.96 2.15
CA ALA A 70 10.01 21.89 3.61
C ALA A 70 10.56 23.19 4.24
N PHE A 71 9.97 23.62 5.34
CA PHE A 71 10.35 24.83 6.08
C PHE A 71 10.45 24.54 7.57
N ILE A 72 11.23 25.34 8.29
CA ILE A 72 11.24 25.32 9.76
C ILE A 72 9.98 26.05 10.26
N TYR A 73 9.08 25.35 10.95
CA TYR A 73 7.91 25.98 11.56
C TYR A 73 8.24 26.50 12.96
N ASP A 74 8.83 25.62 13.77
CA ASP A 74 9.34 25.92 15.10
C ASP A 74 10.73 25.29 15.23
N GLN A 75 11.74 26.12 15.50
CA GLN A 75 13.14 25.70 15.57
C GLN A 75 13.39 24.60 16.60
N GLY A 76 12.55 24.52 17.63
CA GLY A 76 12.67 23.56 18.72
C GLY A 76 11.84 22.30 18.53
N ASN A 77 10.85 22.28 17.62
CA ASN A 77 9.84 21.22 17.65
C ASN A 77 9.37 20.71 16.28
N SER A 78 9.26 21.54 15.24
CA SER A 78 8.43 21.17 14.08
C SER A 78 8.89 21.73 12.73
N TYR A 79 8.68 20.94 11.68
CA TYR A 79 8.83 21.36 10.28
C TYR A 79 7.47 21.49 9.59
N LEU A 80 7.33 22.47 8.71
CA LEU A 80 6.19 22.64 7.82
C LEU A 80 6.54 22.06 6.45
N LEU A 81 5.80 21.04 6.02
CA LEU A 81 5.96 20.44 4.70
C LEU A 81 4.78 20.80 3.79
N TYR A 82 5.11 21.18 2.56
CA TYR A 82 4.17 21.25 1.46
C TYR A 82 4.33 20.02 0.58
N PHE A 83 3.24 19.32 0.33
CA PHE A 83 3.25 18.08 -0.42
C PHE A 83 1.98 17.92 -1.25
N GLU A 84 2.04 17.04 -2.24
CA GLU A 84 0.90 16.61 -3.03
C GLU A 84 0.94 15.10 -3.24
N SER A 85 -0.21 14.45 -3.40
CA SER A 85 -0.21 13.04 -3.80
C SER A 85 0.21 12.93 -5.26
N ALA A 86 0.97 11.89 -5.61
CA ALA A 86 1.44 11.67 -6.97
C ALA A 86 0.28 11.58 -7.99
N PRO A 87 0.52 11.96 -9.26
CA PRO A 87 -0.49 11.88 -10.30
C PRO A 87 -1.00 10.43 -10.47
N GLY A 88 -2.33 10.25 -10.45
CA GLY A 88 -2.94 8.93 -10.52
C GLY A 88 -3.10 8.22 -9.18
N SER A 89 -2.73 8.87 -8.06
CA SER A 89 -3.11 8.43 -6.72
C SER A 89 -4.62 8.38 -6.57
N GLY A 90 -5.10 7.40 -5.80
CA GLY A 90 -6.44 7.45 -5.22
C GLY A 90 -6.51 8.49 -4.09
N VAL A 91 -7.65 8.50 -3.41
CA VAL A 91 -7.81 9.26 -2.16
C VAL A 91 -7.00 8.55 -1.07
N LEU A 92 -6.18 9.32 -0.33
CA LEU A 92 -5.37 8.81 0.78
C LEU A 92 -5.93 9.32 2.11
N ASP A 93 -6.05 8.45 3.09
CA ASP A 93 -6.49 8.82 4.45
C ASP A 93 -5.30 9.33 5.25
N GLU A 94 -5.40 10.55 5.81
CA GLU A 94 -4.33 11.16 6.59
C GLU A 94 -3.94 10.31 7.81
N ALA A 95 -4.90 9.69 8.49
CA ALA A 95 -4.65 8.96 9.73
C ALA A 95 -3.80 7.69 9.49
N THR A 96 -3.75 7.23 8.24
CA THR A 96 -3.02 6.02 7.86
C THR A 96 -1.60 6.30 7.37
N ILE A 97 -1.29 7.57 7.07
CA ILE A 97 0.03 7.99 6.62
C ILE A 97 0.92 8.18 7.84
N SER A 98 2.04 7.46 7.85
CA SER A 98 3.06 7.60 8.90
C SER A 98 4.30 8.27 8.35
N TYR A 99 5.00 8.98 9.23
CA TYR A 99 6.29 9.56 8.91
C TYR A 99 7.31 9.16 9.97
N SER A 100 8.55 9.10 9.56
CA SER A 100 9.68 8.97 10.46
C SER A 100 10.83 9.86 10.02
N VAL A 101 11.49 10.43 11.00
CA VAL A 101 12.57 11.38 10.83
C VAL A 101 13.77 10.86 11.59
N THR A 102 14.91 10.85 10.91
CA THR A 102 16.20 10.45 11.47
C THR A 102 17.21 11.55 11.24
N CYS A 103 18.02 11.85 12.22
CA CYS A 103 19.05 12.88 12.11
C CYS A 103 20.21 12.59 13.07
N SER A 104 21.28 13.35 12.95
CA SER A 104 22.34 13.42 13.95
C SER A 104 22.25 14.77 14.66
N ASP A 105 22.33 14.78 15.99
CA ASP A 105 22.44 16.03 16.72
C ASP A 105 23.85 16.65 16.58
N THR A 106 24.02 17.87 17.09
CA THR A 106 25.33 18.55 17.12
C THR A 106 26.44 17.81 17.88
N GLY A 107 26.10 16.79 18.67
CA GLY A 107 27.03 15.89 19.36
C GLY A 107 27.30 14.59 18.63
N ASP A 108 26.87 14.46 17.36
CA ASP A 108 26.94 13.26 16.53
C ASP A 108 26.16 12.05 17.09
N ALA A 109 25.20 12.28 17.99
CA ALA A 109 24.32 11.21 18.45
C ALA A 109 23.15 11.03 17.49
N TYR A 110 22.79 9.76 17.24
CA TYR A 110 21.68 9.41 16.38
C TYR A 110 20.34 9.71 17.08
N GLN A 111 19.48 10.44 16.37
CA GLN A 111 18.16 10.85 16.81
C GLN A 111 17.10 10.28 15.86
N TYR A 112 15.94 9.92 16.43
CA TYR A 112 14.82 9.36 15.67
C TYR A 112 13.50 9.79 16.29
N THR A 113 12.60 10.28 15.45
CA THR A 113 11.24 10.65 15.81
C THR A 113 10.28 10.09 14.77
N ALA A 114 9.10 9.63 15.17
CA ALA A 114 8.08 9.15 14.24
C ALA A 114 6.69 9.55 14.70
N GLY A 115 5.78 9.69 13.74
CA GLY A 115 4.41 10.07 14.01
C GLY A 115 3.47 9.69 12.86
N THR A 116 2.22 10.08 13.01
CA THR A 116 1.19 9.96 11.97
C THR A 116 0.77 11.34 11.53
N PHE A 117 0.33 11.46 10.28
CA PHE A 117 -0.24 12.71 9.81
C PHE A 117 -1.49 13.03 10.64
N THR A 118 -1.52 14.24 11.19
CA THR A 118 -2.62 14.72 12.02
C THR A 118 -2.86 16.18 11.67
N ALA A 119 -4.11 16.56 11.46
CA ALA A 119 -4.50 17.92 11.13
C ALA A 119 -3.81 18.47 9.87
N THR A 120 -3.70 17.65 8.82
CA THR A 120 -3.26 18.09 7.49
C THR A 120 -4.16 19.22 7.02
N LYS A 121 -3.59 20.27 6.42
CA LYS A 121 -4.35 21.43 5.92
C LYS A 121 -4.15 21.58 4.42
N VAL A 122 -5.12 22.16 3.72
CA VAL A 122 -4.88 22.65 2.35
C VAL A 122 -3.90 23.81 2.44
N ALA A 123 -2.91 23.88 1.54
CA ALA A 123 -1.82 24.86 1.60
C ALA A 123 -2.29 26.33 1.72
N ASP A 124 -3.45 26.65 1.15
CA ASP A 124 -4.08 27.98 1.16
C ASP A 124 -4.81 28.34 2.48
N ASN A 125 -5.04 27.38 3.38
CA ASN A 125 -5.85 27.56 4.60
C ASN A 125 -5.09 27.35 5.92
N LEU A 126 -3.76 27.52 5.91
CA LEU A 126 -2.91 27.28 7.09
C LEU A 126 -3.29 28.15 8.32
N ALA A 127 -3.88 29.34 8.10
CA ALA A 127 -4.28 30.30 9.14
C ALA A 127 -5.76 30.21 9.59
N GLY A 128 -6.54 29.27 9.06
CA GLY A 128 -7.96 29.08 9.41
C GLY A 128 -8.17 28.15 10.62
N ALA A 129 -9.29 28.35 11.32
CA ALA A 129 -9.73 27.49 12.42
C ALA A 129 -9.84 26.03 11.97
N ASP A 130 -9.04 25.16 12.59
CA ASP A 130 -8.97 23.69 12.53
C ASP A 130 -10.03 22.97 11.69
N ILE A 131 -9.85 22.96 10.36
CA ILE A 131 -10.40 21.91 9.51
C ILE A 131 -9.22 21.14 8.95
N GLY A 132 -8.78 20.16 9.75
CA GLY A 132 -7.93 19.08 9.23
C GLY A 132 -8.67 18.36 8.11
N VAL A 133 -7.98 18.04 7.03
CA VAL A 133 -8.55 17.32 5.90
C VAL A 133 -8.38 15.83 6.17
N ALA A 134 -9.48 15.11 6.40
CA ALA A 134 -9.42 13.67 6.65
C ALA A 134 -8.89 12.88 5.44
N ASP A 135 -9.16 13.39 4.24
CA ASP A 135 -8.84 12.75 2.97
C ASP A 135 -7.98 13.67 2.09
N ILE A 136 -6.88 13.15 1.60
CA ILE A 136 -5.95 13.79 0.67
C ILE A 136 -6.37 13.42 -0.75
N GLN A 137 -6.78 14.43 -1.52
CA GLN A 137 -7.26 14.26 -2.89
C GLN A 137 -6.13 14.49 -3.91
N PRO A 138 -6.14 13.75 -5.03
CA PRO A 138 -5.17 13.96 -6.09
C PRO A 138 -5.31 15.32 -6.76
N GLY A 139 -4.16 15.98 -6.98
CA GLY A 139 -4.07 17.28 -7.66
C GLY A 139 -4.31 18.50 -6.78
N VAL A 140 -4.36 18.33 -5.45
CA VAL A 140 -4.41 19.42 -4.48
C VAL A 140 -3.12 19.43 -3.67
N VAL A 141 -2.57 20.62 -3.44
CA VAL A 141 -1.39 20.81 -2.60
C VAL A 141 -1.85 20.98 -1.14
N TYR A 142 -1.27 20.17 -0.27
CA TYR A 142 -1.52 20.19 1.16
C TYR A 142 -0.27 20.65 1.91
N ALA A 143 -0.48 21.08 3.14
CA ALA A 143 0.54 21.45 4.08
C ALA A 143 0.32 20.72 5.40
N ILE A 144 1.39 20.21 6.00
CA ILE A 144 1.36 19.58 7.32
C ILE A 144 2.50 20.09 8.17
N ILE A 145 2.23 20.27 9.47
CA ILE A 145 3.25 20.55 10.46
C ILE A 145 3.63 19.19 11.08
N LEU A 146 4.85 18.74 10.82
CA LEU A 146 5.40 17.52 11.39
C LEU A 146 6.08 17.84 12.71
N ASP A 147 5.69 17.12 13.76
CA ASP A 147 6.39 17.13 15.03
C ASP A 147 7.64 16.24 14.91
N VAL A 148 8.81 16.83 15.15
CA VAL A 148 10.11 16.16 15.08
C VAL A 148 10.82 16.12 16.42
N HIS A 149 10.17 16.59 17.48
CA HIS A 149 10.67 16.57 18.84
C HIS A 149 9.71 15.79 19.74
N ASP A 150 10.08 14.55 20.08
CA ASP A 150 9.40 13.82 21.13
C ASP A 150 9.85 14.33 22.50
N ALA A 151 9.10 15.29 23.05
CA ALA A 151 9.31 15.83 24.39
C ALA A 151 9.20 14.78 25.52
N SER A 152 8.65 13.58 25.23
CA SER A 152 8.60 12.46 26.16
C SER A 152 9.84 11.55 26.07
N ALA A 153 10.68 11.72 25.05
CA ALA A 153 11.88 10.90 24.89
C ALA A 153 12.99 11.37 25.83
N THR A 154 13.63 10.41 26.50
CA THR A 154 14.62 10.68 27.57
C THR A 154 16.07 10.60 27.11
N ALA A 155 16.34 10.22 25.86
CA ALA A 155 17.71 10.06 25.34
C ALA A 155 17.85 10.30 23.83
N THR A 156 16.87 9.86 23.03
CA THR A 156 16.86 10.04 21.58
C THR A 156 15.45 10.37 21.12
N GLY A 157 15.26 11.48 20.42
CA GLY A 157 13.93 11.92 20.00
C GLY A 157 13.84 13.37 19.54
N ASP A 158 14.98 14.00 19.21
CA ASP A 158 14.98 15.40 18.82
C ASP A 158 15.67 15.60 17.47
N CYS A 159 14.86 15.74 16.43
CA CYS A 159 15.29 16.14 15.09
C CYS A 159 14.87 17.56 14.73
N SER A 160 14.62 18.41 15.73
CA SER A 160 14.40 19.84 15.53
C SER A 160 15.65 20.52 14.98
N ALA A 161 15.45 21.68 14.35
CA ALA A 161 16.55 22.44 13.78
C ALA A 161 17.58 22.86 14.84
N THR A 162 17.13 23.09 16.08
CA THR A 162 18.00 23.44 17.21
C THR A 162 18.92 22.28 17.61
N SER A 163 18.41 21.05 17.60
CA SER A 163 19.17 19.84 17.95
C SER A 163 20.20 19.48 16.87
N VAL A 164 19.77 19.56 15.61
CA VAL A 164 20.56 19.18 14.42
C VAL A 164 21.64 20.23 14.09
N GLY A 165 21.32 21.52 14.27
CA GLY A 165 22.25 22.62 14.03
C GLY A 165 22.43 22.99 12.55
N LEU A 166 23.27 24.00 12.31
CA LEU A 166 23.58 24.48 10.96
C LEU A 166 24.32 23.44 10.15
N LEU A 167 23.94 23.29 8.87
CA LEU A 167 24.46 22.29 7.94
C LEU A 167 24.24 20.85 8.37
N GLY A 168 23.36 20.61 9.35
CA GLY A 168 22.94 19.26 9.71
C GLY A 168 21.90 18.73 8.72
N GLU A 169 21.95 17.41 8.53
CA GLU A 169 21.08 16.68 7.61
C GLU A 169 19.99 15.96 8.41
N VAL A 170 18.74 16.15 7.97
CA VAL A 170 17.56 15.48 8.49
C VAL A 170 17.00 14.60 7.40
N THR A 171 16.88 13.32 7.67
CA THR A 171 16.32 12.36 6.71
C THR A 171 14.89 12.05 7.08
N LEU A 172 13.97 12.31 6.14
CA LEU A 172 12.54 12.11 6.27
C LEU A 172 12.09 10.92 5.42
N TRP A 173 11.31 10.06 6.05
CA TRP A 173 10.57 8.98 5.41
C TRP A 173 9.08 9.22 5.61
N ILE A 174 8.32 9.17 4.52
CA ILE A 174 6.86 9.16 4.58
C ILE A 174 6.39 7.83 4.02
N HIS A 175 5.54 7.13 4.74
CA HIS A 175 4.96 5.86 4.34
C HIS A 175 3.45 5.99 4.18
N VAL A 176 2.98 5.70 2.98
CA VAL A 176 1.56 5.59 2.66
C VAL A 176 1.21 4.11 2.52
N PRO A 177 0.22 3.59 3.27
CA PRO A 177 -0.20 2.20 3.12
C PRO A 177 -0.79 1.98 1.73
N ASN A 178 -0.26 0.98 1.01
CA ASN A 178 -0.57 0.68 -0.40
C ASN A 178 -0.23 1.80 -1.39
N GLY A 179 0.48 2.85 -0.96
CA GLY A 179 0.99 3.94 -1.82
C GLY A 179 2.52 4.01 -1.84
N GLY A 180 3.16 3.14 -1.07
CA GLY A 180 4.60 3.08 -0.87
C GLY A 180 5.20 4.21 -0.06
N SER A 181 6.54 4.23 -0.04
CA SER A 181 7.28 5.21 0.75
C SER A 181 7.99 6.23 -0.13
N THR A 182 8.07 7.46 0.39
CA THR A 182 8.89 8.56 -0.14
C THR A 182 10.03 8.83 0.83
N TYR A 183 11.20 9.13 0.27
CA TYR A 183 12.43 9.43 0.98
C TYR A 183 12.92 10.81 0.57
N GLU A 184 13.27 11.64 1.55
CA GLU A 184 13.88 12.94 1.32
C GLU A 184 14.94 13.23 2.37
N THR A 185 16.03 13.86 1.95
CA THR A 185 17.06 14.39 2.86
C THR A 185 16.96 15.90 2.81
N LEU A 186 16.76 16.48 3.98
CA LEU A 186 16.54 17.90 4.23
C LEU A 186 17.81 18.47 4.88
N LEU A 187 18.43 19.45 4.24
CA LEU A 187 19.61 20.15 4.75
C LEU A 187 19.20 21.49 5.36
N ILE A 188 19.63 21.70 6.61
CA ILE A 188 19.36 22.93 7.34
C ILE A 188 20.42 23.99 7.00
N THR A 189 20.07 24.95 6.16
CA THR A 189 20.98 26.05 5.77
C THR A 189 20.95 27.23 6.73
N GLU A 190 19.80 27.45 7.38
CA GLU A 190 19.58 28.51 8.36
C GLU A 190 18.72 27.97 9.49
N LEU A 191 18.89 28.50 10.70
CA LEU A 191 18.14 28.03 11.87
C LEU A 191 16.85 28.80 12.10
N ASN A 192 16.65 29.95 11.45
CA ASN A 192 15.49 30.82 11.71
C ASN A 192 14.15 30.16 11.35
N GLU A 193 13.10 30.48 12.11
CA GLU A 193 11.71 30.13 11.75
C GLU A 193 11.37 30.68 10.36
N GLY A 194 10.73 29.84 9.54
CA GLY A 194 10.41 30.14 8.15
C GLY A 194 11.57 29.93 7.17
N ALA A 195 12.76 29.52 7.62
CA ALA A 195 13.84 29.15 6.72
C ALA A 195 13.45 27.93 5.88
N LEU A 196 13.82 27.96 4.59
CA LEU A 196 13.70 26.82 3.69
C LEU A 196 14.72 25.76 4.08
N VAL A 197 14.27 24.52 4.14
CA VAL A 197 15.12 23.33 4.30
C VAL A 197 15.18 22.66 2.92
N VAL A 198 16.39 22.43 2.41
CA VAL A 198 16.64 22.11 1.00
C VAL A 198 17.22 20.72 0.79
#